data_AF-A0A7S0Z9M8-F1
#
_entry.id   AF-A0A7S0Z9M8-F1
#
_cell.length_a   1.000
_cell.length_b   1.000
_cell.length_c   1.000
_cell.angle_alpha   90.00
_cell.angle_beta   90.00
_cell.angle_gamma   90.00
#
_symmetry.space_group_name_H-M   'P 1'
#
loop_
_entity.id
_entity.type
_entity.pdbx_description
1 polymer ?
#
loop_
_entity_poly.entity_id
_entity_poly.type
_entity_poly.pdbx_seq_one_letter_code
_entity_poly.pdbx_strand_id
1 'polypeptide(L)'
;GGWLTHATKDGSLSQSDIDAYNSLGFLAIADFASADECASLRERAEAIVDAFEPETISIFSTGEKQKKTTDAYFLASGNNVSCFFEEKAFDESGTLAVEKSKSINKIGHALHDIEP
;
A
#
# COMPACT_ATOMS: atom_id res chain seq x y z
N GLY A 1 -11.80 19.11 -16.13
CA GLY A 1 -10.55 19.08 -16.89
C GLY A 1 -10.44 17.72 -17.55
N GLY A 2 -9.79 17.60 -18.71
CA GLY A 2 -9.74 16.34 -19.47
C GLY A 2 -9.02 15.17 -18.80
N TRP A 3 -8.61 15.30 -17.54
CA TRP A 3 -7.90 14.28 -16.75
C TRP A 3 -8.82 13.49 -15.81
N LEU A 4 -10.10 13.86 -15.71
CA LEU A 4 -11.10 13.20 -14.87
C LEU A 4 -12.19 12.56 -15.73
N THR A 5 -12.45 11.29 -15.48
CA THR A 5 -13.56 10.52 -16.06
C THR A 5 -14.28 9.72 -14.98
N HIS A 6 -15.40 9.07 -15.33
CA HIS A 6 -16.14 8.18 -14.43
C HIS A 6 -16.04 6.74 -14.92
N ALA A 7 -15.99 5.79 -13.98
CA ALA A 7 -15.93 4.38 -14.29
C ALA A 7 -17.15 3.94 -15.12
N THR A 8 -16.89 3.14 -16.15
CA THR A 8 -17.90 2.47 -16.95
C THR A 8 -18.19 1.09 -16.37
N LYS A 9 -19.42 0.58 -16.58
CA LYS A 9 -19.82 -0.73 -16.03
C LYS A 9 -19.02 -1.90 -16.60
N ASP A 10 -18.49 -1.75 -17.82
CA ASP A 10 -17.68 -2.75 -18.51
C ASP A 10 -16.17 -2.50 -18.37
N GLY A 11 -15.77 -1.48 -17.60
CA GLY A 11 -14.36 -1.12 -17.39
C GLY A 11 -13.65 -0.55 -18.62
N SER A 12 -14.40 -0.20 -19.68
CA SER A 12 -13.84 0.40 -20.89
C SER A 12 -13.44 1.86 -20.69
N LEU A 13 -12.37 2.28 -21.38
CA LEU A 13 -11.93 3.67 -21.50
C LEU A 13 -12.25 4.19 -22.90
N SER A 14 -12.68 5.46 -22.98
CA SER A 14 -12.86 6.12 -24.28
C SER A 14 -11.52 6.50 -24.91
N GLN A 15 -11.51 6.79 -26.21
CA GLN A 15 -10.29 7.28 -26.88
C GLN A 15 -9.77 8.58 -26.23
N SER A 16 -10.67 9.47 -25.80
CA SER A 16 -10.27 10.71 -25.11
C SER A 16 -9.63 10.45 -23.74
N ASP A 17 -10.07 9.42 -23.01
CA ASP A 17 -9.46 9.02 -21.73
C ASP A 17 -8.04 8.50 -21.94
N ILE A 18 -7.86 7.68 -22.99
CA ILE A 18 -6.56 7.14 -23.40
C ILE A 18 -5.61 8.27 -23.82
N ASP A 19 -6.10 9.22 -24.63
CA ASP A 19 -5.30 10.36 -25.09
C ASP A 19 -4.87 11.26 -23.91
N ALA A 20 -5.77 11.49 -22.95
CA ALA A 20 -5.45 12.22 -21.73
C ALA A 20 -4.38 11.50 -20.88
N TYR A 21 -4.52 10.18 -20.68
CA TYR A 21 -3.52 9.38 -19.99
C TYR A 21 -2.15 9.47 -20.67
N ASN A 22 -2.10 9.29 -21.99
CA ASN A 22 -0.84 9.35 -22.75
C ASN A 22 -0.18 10.73 -22.69
N SER A 23 -0.97 11.81 -22.65
CA SER A 23 -0.44 13.17 -22.59
C SER A 23 0.00 13.58 -21.18
N LEU A 24 -0.64 13.07 -20.13
CA LEU A 24 -0.46 13.55 -18.75
C LEU A 24 0.32 12.56 -17.87
N GLY A 25 0.43 11.30 -18.30
CA GLY A 25 1.02 10.20 -17.52
C GLY A 25 0.10 9.65 -16.43
N PHE A 26 -1.15 10.13 -16.33
CA PHE A 26 -2.16 9.66 -15.40
C PHE A 26 -3.58 9.97 -15.89
N LEU A 27 -4.56 9.27 -15.32
CA LEU A 27 -5.98 9.52 -15.50
C LEU A 27 -6.70 9.29 -14.16
N ALA A 28 -7.52 10.25 -13.73
CA ALA A 28 -8.38 10.08 -12.56
C ALA A 28 -9.71 9.46 -12.98
N ILE A 29 -10.05 8.32 -12.38
CA ILE A 29 -11.30 7.61 -12.62
C ILE A 29 -12.14 7.66 -11.34
N ALA A 30 -13.18 8.48 -11.35
CA ALA A 30 -14.16 8.53 -10.28
C ALA A 30 -15.05 7.28 -10.29
N ASP A 31 -15.58 6.93 -9.11
CA ASP A 31 -16.54 5.84 -8.93
C ASP A 31 -16.04 4.45 -9.37
N PHE A 32 -14.71 4.25 -9.43
CA PHE A 32 -14.10 2.98 -9.81
C PHE A 32 -14.39 1.86 -8.81
N ALA A 33 -14.25 2.15 -7.52
CA ALA A 33 -14.60 1.24 -6.43
C ALA A 33 -15.77 1.83 -5.65
N SER A 34 -16.72 0.96 -5.29
CA SER A 34 -17.84 1.30 -4.42
C SER A 34 -17.38 1.60 -2.98
N ALA A 35 -18.25 2.24 -2.20
CA ALA A 35 -17.99 2.48 -0.79
C ALA A 35 -17.79 1.18 0.00
N ASP A 36 -18.55 0.13 -0.34
CA ASP A 36 -18.49 -1.18 0.32
C ASP A 36 -17.20 -1.94 -0.01
N GLU A 37 -16.74 -1.89 -1.26
CA GLU A 37 -15.42 -2.42 -1.66
C GLU A 37 -14.30 -1.68 -0.93
N CYS A 38 -14.37 -0.35 -0.87
CA CYS A 38 -13.41 0.47 -0.11
C CYS A 38 -13.42 0.16 1.39
N ALA A 39 -14.60 -0.12 1.97
CA ALA A 39 -14.72 -0.49 3.38
C ALA A 39 -14.13 -1.88 3.65
N SER A 40 -14.45 -2.86 2.79
CA SER A 40 -13.94 -4.22 2.89
C SER A 40 -12.41 -4.28 2.77
N LEU A 41 -11.83 -3.49 1.85
CA LEU A 41 -10.39 -3.34 1.70
C LEU A 41 -9.72 -2.78 2.96
N ARG A 42 -10.35 -1.78 3.60
CA ARG A 42 -9.82 -1.18 4.85
C ARG A 42 -9.88 -2.17 6.00
N GLU A 43 -11.03 -2.82 6.20
CA GLU A 43 -11.21 -3.83 7.25
C GLU A 43 -10.19 -4.96 7.09
N ARG A 44 -9.95 -5.42 5.85
CA ARG A 44 -8.97 -6.47 5.62
C ARG A 44 -7.54 -6.02 5.89
N ALA A 45 -7.18 -4.81 5.47
CA ALA A 45 -5.88 -4.23 5.78
C ALA A 45 -5.65 -4.08 7.29
N GLU A 46 -6.65 -3.63 8.04
CA GLU A 46 -6.60 -3.54 9.50
C GLU A 46 -6.38 -4.92 10.14
N ALA A 47 -7.13 -5.94 9.72
CA ALA A 47 -6.96 -7.30 10.21
C ALA A 47 -5.56 -7.88 9.93
N ILE A 48 -4.97 -7.56 8.77
CA ILE A 48 -3.59 -7.96 8.43
C ILE A 48 -2.59 -7.29 9.37
N VAL A 49 -2.74 -5.99 9.62
CA VAL A 49 -1.85 -5.24 10.52
C VAL A 49 -1.99 -5.73 11.96
N ASP A 50 -3.21 -6.03 12.41
CA ASP A 50 -3.45 -6.56 13.74
C ASP A 50 -2.80 -7.92 13.94
N ALA A 51 -2.91 -8.82 12.95
CA ALA A 51 -2.30 -10.14 12.97
C ALA A 51 -0.78 -10.13 12.74
N PHE A 52 -0.21 -9.03 12.26
CA PHE A 52 1.22 -8.92 11.98
C PHE A 52 2.04 -8.82 13.27
N GLU A 53 2.87 -9.83 13.52
CA GLU A 53 3.84 -9.86 14.61
C GLU A 53 5.27 -9.71 14.07
N PRO A 54 5.96 -8.57 14.31
CA PRO A 54 7.29 -8.36 13.78
C PRO A 54 8.34 -9.19 14.55
N GLU A 55 8.85 -10.26 13.94
CA GLU A 55 10.04 -10.96 14.46
C GLU A 55 11.29 -10.06 14.45
N THR A 56 11.36 -9.12 13.49
CA THR A 56 12.37 -8.06 13.41
C THR A 56 11.72 -6.74 13.01
N ILE A 57 12.20 -5.63 13.57
CA ILE A 57 11.74 -4.29 13.20
C ILE A 57 12.24 -3.97 11.78
N SER A 58 11.33 -3.99 10.81
CA SER A 58 11.61 -3.61 9.42
C SER A 58 11.03 -2.23 9.11
N ILE A 59 11.91 -1.25 8.88
CA ILE A 59 11.57 0.16 8.64
C ILE A 59 11.74 0.46 7.15
N PHE A 60 10.71 1.04 6.52
CA PHE A 60 10.85 1.53 5.14
C PHE A 60 11.53 2.91 5.14
N SER A 61 12.70 3.03 4.50
CA SER A 61 13.39 4.31 4.27
C SER A 61 13.98 4.33 2.86
N THR A 62 13.92 5.49 2.20
CA THR A 62 14.48 5.70 0.85
C THR A 62 15.94 6.18 0.87
N GLY A 63 16.63 6.12 2.01
CA GLY A 63 18.03 6.58 2.19
C GLY A 63 19.04 5.45 2.46
N GLU A 64 20.34 5.75 2.34
CA GLU A 64 21.47 4.79 2.40
C GLU A 64 21.67 4.06 3.76
N LYS A 65 20.85 4.33 4.78
CA LYS A 65 20.97 3.73 6.12
C LYS A 65 20.17 2.43 6.28
N GLN A 66 20.15 1.59 5.25
CA GLN A 66 19.60 0.23 5.37
C GLN A 66 20.51 -0.62 6.26
N LYS A 67 20.03 -0.96 7.47
CA LYS A 67 20.63 -2.04 8.27
C LYS A 67 20.38 -3.36 7.51
N LYS A 68 21.41 -4.21 7.42
CA LYS A 68 21.42 -5.51 6.70
C LYS A 68 20.20 -6.42 6.93
N THR A 69 19.50 -6.30 8.06
CA THR A 69 18.32 -7.12 8.39
C THR A 69 17.05 -6.66 7.67
N THR A 70 16.90 -5.36 7.44
CA THR A 70 15.75 -4.77 6.72
C THR A 70 15.71 -5.25 5.27
N ASP A 71 16.88 -5.46 4.66
CA ASP A 71 17.02 -5.89 3.27
C ASP A 71 16.54 -7.33 3.06
N ALA A 72 16.88 -8.25 3.96
CA ALA A 72 16.48 -9.65 3.82
C ALA A 72 14.96 -9.82 3.92
N TYR A 73 14.33 -9.15 4.89
CA TYR A 73 12.86 -9.15 5.02
C TYR A 73 12.20 -8.52 3.80
N PHE A 74 12.70 -7.36 3.35
CA PHE A 74 12.18 -6.70 2.15
C PHE A 74 12.32 -7.58 0.90
N LEU A 75 13.50 -8.16 0.65
CA LEU A 75 13.72 -9.04 -0.50
C LEU A 75 12.84 -10.31 -0.46
N ALA A 76 12.61 -10.87 0.73
CA ALA A 76 11.73 -12.03 0.92
C ALA A 76 10.23 -11.68 0.80
N SER A 77 9.85 -10.40 0.89
CA SER A 77 8.45 -9.99 0.84
C SER A 77 7.79 -10.08 -0.54
N GLY A 78 8.57 -10.32 -1.60
CA GLY A 78 8.07 -10.33 -2.99
C GLY A 78 6.91 -11.29 -3.23
N ASN A 79 6.90 -12.43 -2.51
CA ASN A 79 5.86 -13.45 -2.61
C ASN A 79 5.05 -13.60 -1.31
N ASN A 80 5.08 -12.59 -0.43
CA ASN A 80 4.42 -12.64 0.87
C ASN A 80 3.55 -11.39 1.10
N VAL A 81 2.66 -11.48 2.09
CA VAL A 81 2.04 -10.32 2.72
C VAL A 81 2.92 -9.90 3.90
N SER A 82 3.44 -8.68 3.86
CA SER A 82 4.45 -8.14 4.76
C SER A 82 4.11 -6.69 5.08
N CYS A 83 4.31 -6.30 6.34
CA CYS A 83 4.04 -4.95 6.82
C CYS A 83 5.35 -4.22 7.06
N PHE A 84 5.40 -2.96 6.63
CA PHE A 84 6.59 -2.12 6.75
C PHE A 84 6.27 -0.89 7.57
N PHE A 85 7.05 -0.65 8.62
CA PHE A 85 6.85 0.48 9.51
C PHE A 85 7.31 1.80 8.87
N GLU A 86 6.67 2.89 9.28
CA GLU A 86 7.13 4.26 9.06
C GLU A 86 8.52 4.49 9.63
N GLU A 87 9.29 5.39 9.00
CA GLU A 87 10.65 5.72 9.43
C GLU A 87 10.73 6.20 10.89
N LYS A 88 9.66 6.83 11.37
CA LYS A 88 9.53 7.38 12.72
C LYS A 88 8.52 6.63 13.59
N ALA A 89 8.21 5.38 13.23
CA ALA A 89 7.30 4.53 14.01
C ALA A 89 7.82 4.25 15.42
N PHE A 90 9.14 4.20 15.59
CA PHE A 90 9.80 3.86 16.85
C PHE A 90 10.46 5.08 17.48
N ASP A 91 10.39 5.17 18.81
CA ASP A 91 11.09 6.17 19.60
C ASP A 91 12.57 5.80 19.81
N GLU A 92 13.30 6.65 20.55
CA GLU A 92 14.73 6.45 20.85
C GLU A 92 15.00 5.17 21.67
N SER A 93 13.99 4.63 22.36
CA SER A 93 14.07 3.38 23.11
C SER A 93 13.83 2.14 22.24
N GLY A 94 13.40 2.32 20.97
CA GLY A 94 13.00 1.24 20.07
C GLY A 94 11.58 0.75 20.32
N THR A 95 10.76 1.50 21.04
CA THR A 95 9.35 1.19 21.29
C THR A 95 8.49 1.94 20.28
N LEU A 96 7.34 1.36 19.89
CA LEU A 96 6.39 2.08 19.03
C LEU A 96 5.91 3.37 19.70
N ALA A 97 6.08 4.50 19.01
CA ALA A 97 5.68 5.81 19.49
C ALA A 97 4.16 6.03 19.43
N VAL A 98 3.47 5.25 18.59
CA VAL A 98 2.01 5.24 18.42
C VAL A 98 1.50 3.80 18.19
N GLU A 99 0.19 3.61 18.10
CA GLU A 99 -0.42 2.30 17.85
C GLU A 99 0.11 1.66 16.54
N LYS A 100 0.32 0.32 16.55
CA LYS A 100 0.82 -0.46 15.40
C LYS A 100 0.04 -0.16 14.11
N SER A 101 -1.29 -0.07 14.20
CA SER A 101 -2.19 0.25 13.09
C SER A 101 -1.93 1.63 12.45
N LYS A 102 -1.31 2.55 13.19
CA LYS A 102 -0.93 3.90 12.74
C LYS A 102 0.56 4.02 12.41
N SER A 103 1.32 2.97 12.61
CA SER A 103 2.77 2.93 12.39
C SER A 103 3.18 2.22 11.10
N ILE A 104 2.26 1.58 10.40
CA ILE A 104 2.53 0.92 9.11
C ILE A 104 2.48 1.93 7.98
N ASN A 105 3.57 2.03 7.21
CA ASN A 105 3.66 2.82 5.98
C ASN A 105 3.00 2.11 4.80
N LYS A 106 3.24 0.80 4.67
CA LYS A 106 2.67 -0.03 3.59
C LYS A 106 2.54 -1.50 3.97
N ILE A 107 1.62 -2.17 3.27
CA ILE A 107 1.48 -3.62 3.22
C ILE A 107 1.81 -4.06 1.79
N GLY A 108 2.67 -5.05 1.63
CA GLY A 108 3.07 -5.57 0.32
C GLY A 108 3.73 -6.95 0.43
N HIS A 109 4.07 -7.63 -0.66
CA HIS A 109 3.88 -7.22 -2.05
C HIS A 109 2.96 -8.16 -2.84
N ALA A 110 2.59 -9.31 -2.27
CA ALA A 110 1.74 -10.31 -2.92
C ALA A 110 0.28 -10.28 -2.42
N LEU A 111 -0.22 -9.13 -1.97
CA LEU A 111 -1.64 -8.97 -1.55
C LEU A 111 -2.59 -9.46 -2.65
N HIS A 112 -2.31 -9.13 -3.91
CA HIS A 112 -3.13 -9.52 -5.06
C HIS A 112 -3.17 -11.02 -5.36
N ASP A 113 -2.22 -11.80 -4.82
CA ASP A 113 -2.13 -13.25 -5.03
C ASP A 113 -2.66 -14.04 -3.82
N ILE A 114 -2.48 -13.49 -2.61
CA ILE A 114 -2.68 -14.20 -1.34
C ILE A 114 -3.98 -13.78 -0.65
N GLU A 115 -4.36 -12.51 -0.79
CA GLU A 115 -5.58 -11.98 -0.17
C GLU A 115 -6.77 -12.08 -1.15
N PRO A 116 -7.89 -12.67 -0.72
CA PRO A 116 -9.06 -12.90 -1.57
C PRO A 116 -9.88 -11.63 -1.84
#